data_AF-A0AAD8HIT9-F1
#
_entry.id   AF-A0AAD8HIT9-F1
#
_cell.length_a   1.000
_cell.length_b   1.000
_cell.length_c   1.000
_cell.angle_alpha   90.00
_cell.angle_beta   90.00
_cell.angle_gamma   90.00
#
_symmetry.space_group_name_H-M   'P 1'
#
loop_
_entity.id
_entity.type
_entity.pdbx_description
1 polymer ?
#
loop_
_entity_poly.entity_id
_entity_poly.type
_entity_poly.pdbx_seq_one_letter_code
_entity_poly.pdbx_strand_id
1 'polypeptide(L)'
;MVIGDGILTPALSVSDEKHLRSIKWQYMVLDEAQAIKSSQSIRWKTLLSFKCRNRLLLTGTPIQNNMAELWALLHFIMPTLFDNHEQFNEWFFERVLFLK
;
A
#
# COMPACT_ATOMS: atom_id res chain seq x y z
N MET A 1 8.74 -6.30 -8.60
CA MET A 1 7.45 -6.03 -9.25
C MET A 1 7.24 -4.52 -9.27
N VAL A 2 7.28 -3.90 -10.44
CA VAL A 2 6.96 -2.47 -10.59
C VAL A 2 5.53 -2.38 -11.11
N ILE A 3 4.71 -1.57 -10.47
CA ILE A 3 3.29 -1.41 -10.76
C ILE A 3 3.05 0.08 -10.95
N GLY A 4 3.22 0.53 -12.19
CA GLY A 4 2.80 1.84 -12.70
C GLY A 4 1.89 1.65 -13.91
N ASP A 5 1.26 2.74 -14.38
CA ASP A 5 0.17 2.94 -15.37
C ASP A 5 0.05 2.03 -16.62
N GLY A 6 0.27 0.73 -16.50
CA GLY A 6 0.23 -0.22 -17.60
C GLY A 6 0.85 -1.57 -17.33
N ILE A 7 1.57 -1.78 -16.22
CA ILE A 7 2.31 -3.03 -16.04
C ILE A 7 1.43 -4.18 -15.54
N LEU A 8 0.31 -3.95 -14.82
CA LEU A 8 -0.55 -5.07 -14.36
C LEU A 8 -2.07 -4.76 -14.22
N THR A 9 -2.55 -3.55 -14.51
CA THR A 9 -3.76 -3.03 -13.84
C THR A 9 -5.13 -3.34 -14.46
N PRO A 10 -5.24 -3.85 -15.70
CA PRO A 10 -6.50 -4.51 -16.11
C PRO A 10 -6.35 -5.82 -16.89
N ALA A 11 -5.14 -6.26 -17.24
CA ALA A 11 -4.91 -7.39 -18.14
C ALA A 11 -4.26 -8.62 -17.48
N LEU A 12 -4.07 -8.61 -16.15
CA LEU A 12 -3.72 -9.84 -15.46
C LEU A 12 -4.93 -10.77 -15.46
N SER A 13 -4.91 -11.72 -16.40
CA SER A 13 -5.74 -12.90 -16.36
C SER A 13 -5.67 -13.52 -14.95
N VAL A 14 -6.80 -13.98 -14.43
CA VAL A 14 -6.90 -14.67 -13.12
C VAL A 14 -5.88 -15.81 -13.02
N SER A 15 -5.50 -16.39 -14.16
CA SER A 15 -4.45 -17.40 -14.28
C SER A 15 -3.05 -16.87 -13.94
N ASP A 16 -2.70 -15.69 -14.43
CA ASP A 16 -1.40 -15.03 -14.19
C ASP A 16 -1.31 -14.54 -12.75
N GLU A 17 -2.44 -14.10 -12.18
CA GLU A 17 -2.51 -13.68 -10.78
C GLU A 17 -2.07 -14.79 -9.82
N LYS A 18 -2.55 -16.03 -10.02
CA LYS A 18 -2.14 -17.18 -9.20
C LYS A 18 -0.64 -17.47 -9.34
N HIS A 19 -0.11 -17.37 -10.54
CA HIS A 19 1.31 -17.61 -10.80
C HIS A 19 2.17 -16.54 -10.12
N LEU A 20 1.84 -15.26 -10.30
CA LEU A 20 2.55 -14.12 -9.73
C LEU A 20 2.46 -14.08 -8.19
N ARG A 21 1.37 -14.57 -7.59
CA ARG A 21 1.20 -14.71 -6.13
C ARG A 21 2.15 -15.75 -5.53
N SER A 22 2.54 -16.76 -6.30
CA SER A 22 3.46 -17.81 -5.85
C SER A 22 4.91 -17.32 -5.76
N ILE A 23 5.25 -16.28 -6.51
CA ILE A 23 6.58 -15.68 -6.57
C ILE A 23 6.81 -14.81 -5.32
N LYS A 24 7.95 -15.02 -4.65
CA LYS A 24 8.40 -14.17 -3.55
C LYS A 24 9.16 -12.97 -4.10
N TRP A 25 8.51 -11.81 -4.08
CA TRP A 25 9.12 -10.57 -4.57
C TRP A 25 10.03 -9.96 -3.50
N GLN A 26 11.24 -9.55 -3.88
CA GLN A 26 12.10 -8.78 -2.98
C GLN A 26 11.61 -7.34 -2.88
N TYR A 27 11.27 -6.73 -4.02
CA TYR A 27 10.80 -5.35 -4.09
C TYR A 27 9.48 -5.26 -4.86
N MET A 28 8.53 -4.50 -4.30
CA MET A 28 7.35 -4.00 -4.99
C MET A 28 7.43 -2.47 -5.03
N VAL A 29 7.35 -1.89 -6.22
CA VAL A 29 7.33 -0.43 -6.42
C VAL A 29 5.98 -0.08 -7.00
N LEU A 30 5.26 0.83 -6.35
CA LEU A 30 3.99 1.34 -6.83
C LEU A 30 4.20 2.77 -7.28
N ASP A 31 4.05 3.00 -8.57
CA ASP A 31 3.98 4.33 -9.13
C ASP A 31 2.55 4.85 -8.99
N GLU A 32 2.39 6.17 -8.83
CA GLU A 32 1.08 6.79 -8.56
C GLU A 32 0.33 6.15 -7.37
N ALA A 33 0.99 6.02 -6.22
CA ALA A 33 0.44 5.36 -5.02
C ALA A 33 -0.91 5.95 -4.55
N GLN A 34 -1.22 7.20 -4.91
CA GLN A 34 -2.54 7.81 -4.73
C GLN A 34 -3.69 7.01 -5.38
N ALA A 35 -3.44 6.24 -6.44
CA ALA A 35 -4.41 5.37 -7.08
C ALA A 35 -4.92 4.25 -6.13
N ILE A 36 -4.19 3.99 -5.04
CA ILE A 36 -4.44 2.90 -4.09
C ILE A 36 -4.78 3.45 -2.69
N LYS A 37 -5.14 4.74 -2.59
CA LYS A 37 -5.50 5.42 -1.34
C LYS A 37 -6.70 4.82 -0.59
N SER A 38 -7.53 4.04 -1.28
CA SER A 38 -8.69 3.37 -0.68
C SER A 38 -8.37 1.92 -0.31
N SER A 39 -8.28 1.65 0.99
CA SER A 39 -8.12 0.28 1.55
C SER A 39 -9.26 -0.68 1.19
N GLN A 40 -10.39 -0.15 0.72
CA GLN A 40 -11.54 -0.95 0.28
C GLN A 40 -11.42 -1.41 -1.18
N SER A 41 -10.50 -0.83 -1.96
CA SER A 41 -10.34 -1.15 -3.37
C SER A 41 -9.88 -2.59 -3.58
N ILE A 42 -10.45 -3.25 -4.60
CA ILE A 42 -10.02 -4.60 -5.03
C ILE A 42 -8.53 -4.58 -5.36
N ARG A 43 -8.04 -3.52 -5.99
CA ARG A 43 -6.61 -3.34 -6.30
C ARG A 43 -5.76 -3.35 -5.04
N TRP A 44 -6.16 -2.64 -3.99
CA TRP A 44 -5.44 -2.61 -2.71
C TRP A 44 -5.34 -4.01 -2.11
N LYS A 45 -6.47 -4.74 -2.03
CA LYS A 45 -6.52 -6.10 -1.46
C LYS A 45 -5.67 -7.09 -2.26
N THR A 46 -5.75 -7.03 -3.60
CA THR A 46 -4.94 -7.85 -4.48
C THR A 46 -3.46 -7.56 -4.30
N LEU A 47 -3.06 -6.29 -4.25
CA LEU A 47 -1.67 -5.88 -4.05
C LEU A 47 -1.12 -6.29 -2.69
N LEU A 48 -1.91 -6.12 -1.62
CA LEU A 48 -1.53 -6.48 -0.26
C LEU A 48 -1.24 -7.99 -0.12
N SER A 49 -1.95 -8.80 -0.90
CA SER A 49 -1.86 -10.25 -0.86
C SER A 49 -0.64 -10.84 -1.61
N PHE A 50 0.14 -10.03 -2.34
CA PHE A 50 1.43 -10.48 -2.89
C PHE A 50 2.51 -10.52 -1.82
N LYS A 51 3.30 -11.60 -1.82
CA LYS A 51 4.43 -11.76 -0.89
C LYS A 51 5.61 -10.90 -1.33
N CYS A 52 5.80 -9.77 -0.65
CA CYS A 52 6.89 -8.83 -0.92
C CYS A 52 7.68 -8.51 0.35
N ARG A 53 9.01 -8.49 0.27
CA ARG A 53 9.88 -8.12 1.40
C ARG A 53 9.92 -6.61 1.61
N ASN A 54 10.10 -5.85 0.54
CA ASN A 54 10.18 -4.40 0.55
C ASN A 54 9.11 -3.82 -0.36
N ARG A 55 8.40 -2.80 0.12
CA ARG A 55 7.37 -2.06 -0.62
C ARG A 55 7.76 -0.60 -0.69
N LEU A 56 7.83 -0.06 -1.90
CA LEU A 56 8.13 1.34 -2.18
C LEU A 56 6.90 1.97 -2.85
N LEU A 57 6.45 3.08 -2.28
CA LEU A 57 5.35 3.87 -2.82
C LEU A 57 5.93 5.15 -3.38
N LEU A 58 5.66 5.42 -4.66
CA LEU A 58 6.02 6.65 -5.35
C LEU A 58 4.70 7.37 -5.66
N THR A 59 4.59 8.64 -5.26
CA THR A 59 3.43 9.48 -5.56
C THR A 59 3.91 10.86 -5.95
N GLY A 60 3.44 11.36 -7.09
CA GLY A 60 3.72 12.73 -7.56
C GLY A 60 2.83 13.78 -6.91
N THR A 61 1.75 13.37 -6.24
CA THR A 61 0.81 14.27 -5.57
C THR A 61 1.03 14.29 -4.06
N PRO A 62 0.91 15.47 -3.42
CA PRO A 62 0.95 15.56 -1.97
C PRO A 62 -0.22 14.76 -1.40
N ILE A 63 0.07 13.93 -0.39
CA ILE A 63 -0.96 13.23 0.39
C ILE A 63 -1.93 14.29 0.92
N GLN A 64 -3.18 14.24 0.47
CA GLN A 64 -4.24 15.04 1.07
C GLN A 64 -4.31 14.61 2.54
N ASN A 65 -4.32 15.56 3.48
CA ASN A 65 -4.21 15.38 4.94
C ASN A 65 -5.36 14.55 5.59
N ASN A 66 -5.71 13.42 5.01
CA ASN A 66 -6.68 12.47 5.50
C ASN A 66 -5.92 11.35 6.20
N MET A 67 -6.09 11.24 7.51
CA MET A 67 -5.46 10.21 8.33
C MET A 67 -5.77 8.79 7.83
N ALA A 68 -6.96 8.58 7.25
CA ALA A 68 -7.33 7.28 6.67
C ALA A 68 -6.50 6.93 5.43
N GLU A 69 -6.14 7.91 4.59
CA GLU A 69 -5.28 7.70 3.42
C GLU A 69 -3.84 7.41 3.86
N LEU A 70 -3.33 8.17 4.84
CA LEU A 70 -2.01 7.94 5.39
C LEU A 70 -1.89 6.55 6.04
N TRP A 71 -2.88 6.16 6.84
CA TRP A 71 -2.95 4.82 7.42
C TRP A 71 -2.98 3.74 6.34
N ALA A 72 -3.81 3.91 5.30
CA ALA A 72 -3.91 2.93 4.22
C ALA A 72 -2.57 2.72 3.49
N LEU A 73 -1.78 3.78 3.28
CA LEU A 73 -0.45 3.71 2.68
C LEU A 73 0.57 3.08 3.64
N LEU A 74 0.57 3.44 4.92
CA LEU A 74 1.48 2.88 5.93
C LEU A 74 1.20 1.40 6.21
N HIS A 75 -0.07 1.04 6.38
CA HIS A 75 -0.50 -0.35 6.48
C HIS A 75 -0.11 -1.13 5.22
N PHE A 76 -0.17 -0.50 4.05
CA PHE A 76 0.28 -1.15 2.83
C PHE A 76 1.78 -1.47 2.86
N ILE A 77 2.64 -0.57 3.35
CA ILE A 77 4.08 -0.82 3.44
C ILE A 77 4.38 -1.87 4.53
N MET A 78 3.77 -1.74 5.70
CA MET A 78 4.04 -2.56 6.90
C MET A 78 2.73 -3.02 7.58
N PRO A 79 2.04 -4.02 7.03
CA PRO A 79 0.75 -4.46 7.59
C PRO A 79 0.89 -4.95 9.04
N THR A 80 1.94 -5.71 9.34
CA THR A 80 2.18 -6.29 10.68
C THR A 80 2.41 -5.27 11.80
N LEU A 81 2.76 -4.02 11.46
CA LEU A 81 2.98 -2.95 12.44
C LEU A 81 1.77 -2.03 12.57
N PHE A 82 0.88 -2.01 11.58
CA PHE A 82 -0.24 -1.08 11.48
C PHE A 82 -1.58 -1.80 11.30
N ASP A 83 -1.75 -2.98 11.89
CA ASP A 83 -2.98 -3.78 11.78
C ASP A 83 -4.21 -3.11 12.41
N ASN A 84 -4.01 -2.26 13.44
CA ASN A 84 -5.11 -1.54 14.09
C ASN A 84 -5.08 -0.05 13.75
N HIS A 85 -6.18 0.44 13.15
CA HIS A 85 -6.39 1.86 12.84
C HIS A 85 -6.42 2.74 14.10
N GLU A 86 -6.95 2.23 15.22
CA GLU A 86 -6.98 2.98 16.49
C GLU A 86 -5.58 3.14 17.07
N GLN A 87 -4.77 2.08 17.09
CA GLN A 87 -3.37 2.16 17.52
C GLN A 87 -2.55 3.07 16.62
N PHE A 88 -2.83 3.10 15.31
CA PHE A 88 -2.18 4.05 14.41
C PHE A 88 -2.55 5.49 14.75
N ASN A 89 -3.83 5.78 14.99
CA ASN A 89 -4.24 7.13 15.39
C ASN A 89 -3.54 7.54 16.69
N GLU A 90 -3.54 6.69 17.71
CA GLU A 90 -2.84 6.96 18.97
C GLU A 90 -1.35 7.20 18.75
N TRP A 91 -0.65 6.32 18.02
CA TRP A 91 0.77 6.46 17.69
C TRP A 91 1.07 7.74 16.89
N PHE A 92 0.20 8.08 15.93
CA PHE A 92 0.37 9.27 15.09
C PHE A 92 0.15 10.54 15.91
N PHE A 93 -0.89 10.59 16.74
CA PHE A 93 -1.13 11.72 17.64
C PHE A 93 0.01 11.85 18.65
N GLU A 94 0.46 10.76 19.26
CA GLU A 94 1.55 10.78 20.24
C GLU A 94 2.86 11.29 19.61
N ARG A 95 3.24 10.83 18.42
CA ARG A 95 4.47 11.31 17.77
C ARG A 95 4.40 12.71 17.16
N VAL A 96 3.23 13.16 16.73
CA VAL A 96 3.07 14.48 16.09
C VAL A 96 2.81 15.58 17.11
N LEU A 97 2.19 15.27 18.26
CA LEU A 97 1.97 16.25 19.34
C LEU A 97 3.23 16.56 20.16
N PHE A 98 4.28 15.73 20.13
CA PHE A 98 5.55 16.01 20.82
C PHE A 98 6.43 17.08 20.13
N LEU A 99 5.98 17.66 19.00
CA LEU A 99 6.63 18.78 18.32
C LEU A 99 5.95 20.14 18.58
N LYS A 100 5.07 20.23 19.59
CA LYS A 100 4.52 21.50 20.09
C LYS A 100 4.98 21.78 21.52
#